data_AF-A0A957QG94-F1
#
_entry.id   AF-A0A957QG94-F1
#
_cell.length_a   1.000
_cell.length_b   1.000
_cell.length_c   1.000
_cell.angle_alpha   90.00
_cell.angle_beta   90.00
_cell.angle_gamma   90.00
#
_symmetry.space_group_name_H-M   'P 1'
#
loop_
_entity.id
_entity.type
_entity.pdbx_description
1 polymer ?
#
loop_
_entity_poly.entity_id
_entity_poly.type
_entity_poly.pdbx_seq_one_letter_code
_entity_poly.pdbx_strand_id
1 'polypeptide(L)'
;MMQEAPSPFEELLSRLDLNQIPSLQRILASMDPIAWTLVLLLLGAVALGIVFTINTRHTFLKTDEVEATPEVLLARLKQDPMSLSPVSIINRLGAEATLELLRYGDQITATEWRFKWSSVREELLHLLSQQNAFGPIHALARYYESDSEGEPDSLRVRRTVLIHKLGQRRFLDPAPDGSPAQLRLRRHPAEQIGNLGFYGPTIWLDGREADLGADGPLIEMSEVHFRTVNEAGVHLRIQRTPTVGGGFYLHLLKRRKMWIVADETIEWTL
;
A
#
# COMPACT_ATOMS: atom_id res chain seq x y z
N MET A 1 7.20 72.16 -46.28
CA MET A 1 6.93 70.97 -47.13
C MET A 1 7.72 69.81 -46.56
N MET A 2 7.03 68.86 -45.93
CA MET A 2 7.57 67.60 -45.45
C MET A 2 6.56 66.55 -45.90
N GLN A 3 6.95 65.68 -46.83
CA GLN A 3 6.16 64.53 -47.26
C GLN A 3 6.33 63.44 -46.19
N GLU A 4 5.28 63.10 -45.46
CA GLU A 4 5.23 61.85 -44.71
C GLU A 4 5.04 60.71 -45.72
N ALA A 5 6.03 59.84 -45.82
CA ALA A 5 5.97 58.64 -46.64
C ALA A 5 4.87 57.71 -46.08
N PRO A 6 4.05 57.06 -46.94
CA PRO A 6 3.05 56.12 -46.47
C PRO A 6 3.71 54.97 -45.71
N SER A 7 3.04 54.49 -44.67
CA SER A 7 3.57 53.43 -43.82
C SER A 7 3.72 52.14 -44.63
N PRO A 8 4.79 51.34 -44.42
CA PRO A 8 4.99 50.07 -45.15
C PRO A 8 3.84 49.07 -44.90
N PHE A 9 3.05 49.29 -43.86
CA PHE A 9 1.85 48.52 -43.53
C PHE A 9 0.67 48.82 -44.47
N GLU A 10 0.46 50.08 -44.84
CA GLU A 10 -0.59 50.48 -45.79
C GLU A 10 -0.25 50.02 -47.22
N GLU A 11 1.04 50.02 -47.57
CA GLU A 11 1.52 49.47 -48.84
C GLU A 11 1.40 47.94 -48.89
N LEU A 12 1.60 47.25 -47.76
CA LEU A 12 1.39 45.80 -47.66
C LEU A 12 -0.10 45.42 -47.73
N LEU A 13 -0.97 46.18 -47.06
CA LEU A 13 -2.42 45.98 -47.04
C LEU A 13 -3.07 46.25 -48.41
N SER A 14 -2.59 47.27 -49.12
CA SER A 14 -3.05 47.55 -50.49
C SER A 14 -2.56 46.51 -51.51
N ARG A 15 -1.38 45.91 -51.32
CA ARG A 15 -0.91 44.76 -52.13
C ARG A 15 -1.63 43.45 -51.85
N LEU A 16 -2.31 43.32 -50.71
CA LEU A 16 -3.04 42.11 -50.31
C LEU A 16 -4.48 42.03 -50.87
N ASP A 17 -4.90 42.98 -51.71
CA ASP A 17 -6.19 43.01 -52.43
C ASP A 17 -7.41 42.54 -51.59
N LEU A 18 -7.47 42.99 -50.34
CA LEU A 18 -8.50 42.64 -49.35
C LEU A 18 -9.91 43.18 -49.70
N ASN A 19 -10.05 43.91 -50.81
CA ASN A 19 -11.34 44.33 -51.36
C ASN A 19 -12.01 43.23 -52.20
N GLN A 20 -11.34 42.09 -52.42
CA GLN A 20 -11.90 40.91 -53.10
C GLN A 20 -12.33 39.79 -52.17
N ILE A 21 -12.49 40.02 -50.85
CA ILE A 21 -13.09 38.99 -49.99
C ILE A 21 -14.56 38.84 -50.43
N PRO A 22 -14.97 37.70 -51.02
CA PRO A 22 -16.36 37.51 -51.39
C PRO A 22 -17.21 37.58 -50.11
N SER A 23 -18.32 38.31 -50.16
CA SER A 23 -19.25 38.38 -49.03
C SER A 23 -19.61 36.97 -48.56
N LEU A 24 -19.78 36.76 -47.24
CA LEU A 24 -20.17 35.46 -46.66
C LEU A 24 -21.39 34.83 -47.36
N GLN A 25 -22.26 35.67 -47.93
CA GLN A 25 -23.40 35.26 -48.75
C GLN A 25 -23.00 34.67 -50.11
N ARG A 26 -21.93 35.15 -50.77
CA ARG A 26 -21.39 34.57 -52.01
C ARG A 26 -20.72 33.23 -51.78
N ILE A 27 -20.02 33.06 -50.66
CA ILE A 27 -19.40 31.79 -50.27
C ILE A 27 -20.48 30.72 -50.07
N LEU A 28 -21.58 31.05 -49.38
CA LEU A 28 -22.71 30.14 -49.22
C LEU A 28 -23.43 29.82 -50.54
N ALA A 29 -23.52 30.78 -51.46
CA ALA A 29 -24.19 30.61 -52.75
C ALA A 29 -23.34 29.89 -53.81
N SER A 30 -22.01 29.85 -53.67
CA SER A 30 -21.10 29.22 -54.63
C SER A 30 -20.54 27.87 -54.18
N MET A 31 -20.97 27.34 -53.03
CA MET A 31 -20.51 26.04 -52.57
C MET A 31 -21.19 24.91 -53.35
N ASP A 32 -20.44 24.35 -54.29
CA ASP A 32 -20.80 23.09 -54.97
C ASP A 32 -20.91 21.93 -53.95
N PRO A 33 -21.66 20.86 -54.26
CA PRO A 33 -21.82 19.69 -53.38
C PRO A 33 -20.48 19.09 -52.91
N ILE A 34 -19.44 19.18 -53.76
CA ILE A 34 -18.08 18.69 -53.48
C ILE A 34 -17.38 19.56 -52.42
N ALA A 35 -17.62 20.87 -52.41
CA ALA A 35 -17.06 21.74 -51.39
C ALA A 35 -17.64 21.43 -50.00
N TRP A 36 -18.94 21.10 -49.94
CA TRP A 36 -19.58 20.66 -48.70
C TRP A 36 -19.04 19.35 -48.17
N THR A 37 -18.76 18.36 -49.03
CA THR A 37 -18.19 17.08 -48.59
C THR A 37 -16.78 17.25 -48.02
N LEU A 38 -15.96 18.13 -48.60
CA LEU A 38 -14.62 18.44 -48.09
C LEU A 38 -14.66 19.12 -46.71
N VAL A 39 -15.58 20.07 -46.49
CA VAL A 39 -15.75 20.71 -45.18
C VAL A 39 -16.20 19.70 -44.13
N LEU A 40 -17.11 18.79 -44.48
CA LEU A 40 -17.59 17.74 -43.59
C LEU A 40 -16.48 16.74 -43.22
N LEU A 41 -15.64 16.36 -44.20
CA LEU A 41 -14.44 15.55 -43.97
C LEU A 41 -13.44 16.23 -43.04
N LEU A 42 -13.20 17.53 -43.23
CA LEU A 42 -12.30 18.32 -42.38
C LEU A 42 -12.81 18.38 -40.94
N LEU A 43 -14.10 18.67 -40.75
CA LEU A 43 -14.75 18.65 -39.43
C LEU A 43 -14.66 17.27 -38.78
N GLY A 44 -14.88 16.20 -39.55
CA GLY A 44 -14.72 14.82 -39.09
C GLY A 44 -13.30 14.52 -38.62
N ALA A 45 -12.28 14.95 -39.37
CA ALA A 45 -10.88 14.76 -39.02
C ALA A 45 -10.49 15.53 -37.74
N VAL A 46 -10.98 16.76 -37.58
CA VAL A 46 -10.76 17.56 -36.36
C VAL A 46 -11.44 16.90 -35.15
N ALA A 47 -12.69 16.46 -35.29
CA ALA A 47 -13.40 15.75 -34.22
C ALA A 47 -12.68 14.45 -33.84
N LEU A 48 -12.22 13.68 -34.83
CA LEU A 48 -11.45 12.46 -34.60
C LEU A 48 -10.12 12.76 -33.89
N GLY A 49 -9.43 13.84 -34.28
CA GLY A 49 -8.20 14.28 -33.64
C GLY A 49 -8.40 14.71 -32.18
N ILE A 50 -9.51 15.38 -31.88
CA ILE A 50 -9.89 15.74 -30.50
C ILE A 50 -10.22 14.48 -29.69
N VAL A 51 -11.02 13.57 -30.24
CA VAL A 51 -11.36 12.29 -29.58
C VAL A 51 -10.10 11.46 -29.33
N PHE A 52 -9.21 11.33 -30.31
CA PHE A 52 -7.92 10.66 -30.11
C PHE A 52 -7.06 11.40 -29.09
N THR A 53 -6.99 12.73 -29.09
CA THR A 53 -6.17 13.46 -28.10
C THR A 53 -6.70 13.25 -26.67
N ILE A 54 -8.02 13.20 -26.50
CA ILE A 54 -8.66 12.96 -25.19
C ILE A 54 -8.50 11.48 -24.77
N ASN A 55 -8.78 10.52 -25.65
CA ASN A 55 -8.65 9.10 -25.32
C ASN A 55 -7.18 8.68 -25.14
N THR A 56 -6.26 9.21 -25.94
CA THR A 56 -4.85 8.81 -25.87
C THR A 56 -4.13 9.48 -24.69
N ARG A 57 -4.63 10.62 -24.17
CA ARG A 57 -4.15 11.19 -22.89
C ARG A 57 -4.36 10.25 -21.70
N HIS A 58 -5.30 9.30 -21.77
CA HIS A 58 -5.47 8.27 -20.74
C HIS A 58 -4.59 7.02 -20.95
N THR A 59 -4.01 6.82 -22.14
CA THR A 59 -3.28 5.59 -22.47
C THR A 59 -1.74 5.78 -22.46
N PHE A 60 -1.24 7.02 -22.41
CA PHE A 60 0.21 7.31 -22.45
C PHE A 60 0.96 7.25 -21.09
N LEU A 61 0.38 6.71 -20.03
CA LEU A 61 1.05 6.50 -18.73
C LEU A 61 1.69 5.10 -18.58
N LYS A 62 2.28 4.55 -19.65
CA LYS A 62 2.98 3.24 -19.61
C LYS A 62 4.48 3.29 -19.91
N THR A 63 5.10 4.47 -19.80
CA THR A 63 6.51 4.68 -20.18
C THR A 63 7.39 5.19 -19.05
N ASP A 64 7.08 4.86 -17.78
CA ASP A 64 7.85 5.36 -16.61
C ASP A 64 8.30 4.25 -15.64
N GLU A 65 8.29 2.98 -16.07
CA GLU A 65 8.75 1.87 -15.23
C GLU A 65 10.28 1.80 -15.07
N VAL A 66 11.05 2.60 -15.82
CA VAL A 66 12.51 2.49 -15.90
C VAL A 66 13.25 3.60 -15.14
N GLU A 67 12.64 4.77 -14.88
CA GLU A 67 13.32 5.93 -14.25
C GLU A 67 12.59 6.53 -13.04
N ALA A 68 11.62 5.83 -12.44
CA ALA A 68 10.99 6.31 -11.22
C ALA A 68 11.99 6.30 -10.06
N THR A 69 12.29 7.48 -9.50
CA THR A 69 13.06 7.58 -8.25
C THR A 69 12.36 6.82 -7.12
N PRO A 70 13.09 6.30 -6.12
CA PRO A 70 12.50 5.56 -5.00
C PRO A 70 11.36 6.30 -4.31
N GLU A 71 11.41 7.64 -4.22
CA GLU A 71 10.37 8.45 -3.60
C GLU A 71 9.08 8.49 -4.43
N VAL A 72 9.18 8.59 -5.75
CA VAL A 72 8.02 8.57 -6.66
C VAL A 72 7.39 7.19 -6.66
N LEU A 73 8.22 6.14 -6.63
CA LEU A 73 7.77 4.77 -6.52
C LEU A 73 7.03 4.52 -5.20
N LEU A 74 7.59 5.00 -4.08
CA LEU A 74 6.96 4.92 -2.77
C LEU A 74 5.61 5.64 -2.77
N ALA A 75 5.55 6.85 -3.31
CA ALA A 75 4.31 7.62 -3.40
C ALA A 75 3.22 6.88 -4.20
N ARG A 76 3.60 6.21 -5.30
CA ARG A 76 2.69 5.38 -6.09
C ARG A 76 2.21 4.15 -5.30
N LEU A 77 3.12 3.46 -4.61
CA LEU A 77 2.77 2.29 -3.79
C LEU A 77 1.89 2.65 -2.59
N LYS A 78 2.01 3.88 -2.07
CA LYS A 78 1.09 4.43 -1.07
C LYS A 78 -0.33 4.71 -1.62
N GLN A 79 -0.50 4.78 -2.94
CA GLN A 79 -1.79 4.96 -3.63
C GLN A 79 -2.38 3.67 -4.21
N ASP A 80 -1.54 2.70 -4.58
CA ASP A 80 -1.96 1.32 -4.91
C ASP A 80 -0.81 0.34 -4.61
N PRO A 81 -0.92 -0.52 -3.58
CA PRO A 81 0.18 -1.38 -3.15
C PRO A 81 0.34 -2.59 -4.07
N MET A 82 -0.66 -2.87 -4.91
CA MET A 82 -0.68 -3.96 -5.89
C MET A 82 -0.07 -3.55 -7.24
N SER A 83 0.33 -2.29 -7.39
CA SER A 83 0.89 -1.76 -8.64
C SER A 83 2.20 -2.45 -9.05
N LEU A 84 2.91 -3.08 -8.11
CA LEU A 84 4.11 -3.88 -8.35
C LEU A 84 4.10 -5.18 -7.54
N SER A 85 4.84 -6.18 -8.01
CA SER A 85 5.06 -7.39 -7.23
C SER A 85 5.94 -7.11 -6.00
N PRO A 86 5.73 -7.79 -4.86
CA PRO A 86 6.54 -7.61 -3.64
C PRO A 86 8.06 -7.75 -3.86
N VAL A 87 8.48 -8.68 -4.73
CA VAL A 87 9.90 -8.83 -5.12
C VAL A 87 10.42 -7.56 -5.82
N SER A 88 9.62 -6.97 -6.72
CA SER A 88 10.00 -5.73 -7.42
C SER A 88 10.03 -4.52 -6.49
N ILE A 89 9.12 -4.46 -5.52
CA ILE A 89 9.08 -3.43 -4.48
C ILE A 89 10.41 -3.43 -3.73
N ILE A 90 10.83 -4.58 -3.18
CA ILE A 90 12.08 -4.69 -2.41
C ILE A 90 13.30 -4.29 -3.26
N ASN A 91 13.39 -4.81 -4.48
CA ASN A 91 14.55 -4.58 -5.35
C ASN A 91 14.70 -3.13 -5.79
N ARG A 92 13.60 -2.38 -5.93
CA ARG A 92 13.60 -1.01 -6.45
C ARG A 92 13.59 0.06 -5.36
N LEU A 93 12.89 -0.15 -4.25
CA LEU A 93 12.81 0.81 -3.13
C LEU A 93 14.01 0.74 -2.19
N GLY A 94 14.56 -0.46 -2.00
CA GLY A 94 15.48 -0.72 -0.91
C GLY A 94 14.80 -0.84 0.46
N ALA A 95 15.59 -1.17 1.47
CA ALA A 95 15.09 -1.60 2.78
C ALA A 95 14.41 -0.48 3.59
N GLU A 96 14.97 0.74 3.61
CA GLU A 96 14.43 1.86 4.40
C GLU A 96 13.10 2.39 3.84
N ALA A 97 12.97 2.56 2.53
CA ALA A 97 11.72 2.97 1.92
C ALA A 97 10.65 1.86 2.00
N THR A 98 11.06 0.58 2.00
CA THR A 98 10.17 -0.55 2.27
C THR A 98 9.67 -0.53 3.72
N LEU A 99 10.51 -0.18 4.70
CA LEU A 99 10.08 0.03 6.10
C LEU A 99 9.06 1.17 6.19
N GLU A 100 9.27 2.27 5.47
CA GLU A 100 8.31 3.37 5.43
C GLU A 100 6.97 2.93 4.82
N LEU A 101 7.00 2.17 3.72
CA LEU A 101 5.80 1.59 3.11
C LEU A 101 5.06 0.68 4.10
N LEU A 102 5.79 -0.19 4.82
CA LEU A 102 5.23 -1.09 5.81
C LEU A 102 4.50 -0.33 6.92
N ARG A 103 5.14 0.70 7.48
CA ARG A 103 4.58 1.55 8.53
C ARG A 103 3.35 2.32 8.04
N TYR A 104 3.40 2.87 6.83
CA TYR A 104 2.29 3.59 6.23
C TYR A 104 1.08 2.67 6.00
N GLY A 105 1.28 1.51 5.38
CA GLY A 105 0.20 0.59 5.06
C GLY A 105 -0.52 0.07 6.31
N ASP A 106 0.23 -0.15 7.40
CA ASP A 106 -0.33 -0.57 8.68
C ASP A 106 -1.18 0.53 9.36
N GLN A 107 -0.94 1.80 9.05
CA GLN A 107 -1.70 2.92 9.62
C GLN A 107 -3.07 3.09 8.95
N ILE A 108 -3.22 2.66 7.69
CA ILE A 108 -4.46 2.85 6.94
C ILE A 108 -5.60 1.97 7.47
N THR A 109 -6.79 2.58 7.62
CA THR A 109 -8.02 1.95 8.10
C THR A 109 -8.97 1.52 6.98
N ALA A 110 -8.84 2.05 5.77
CA ALA A 110 -9.78 1.76 4.68
C ALA A 110 -9.81 0.26 4.34
N THR A 111 -11.00 -0.35 4.35
CA THR A 111 -11.17 -1.80 4.21
C THR A 111 -10.62 -2.34 2.89
N GLU A 112 -10.92 -1.67 1.77
CA GLU A 112 -10.41 -2.04 0.44
C GLU A 112 -8.89 -1.99 0.38
N TRP A 113 -8.29 -0.98 1.02
CA TRP A 113 -6.84 -0.86 1.12
C TRP A 113 -6.25 -1.99 1.96
N ARG A 114 -6.80 -2.25 3.14
CA ARG A 114 -6.32 -3.31 4.05
C ARG A 114 -6.35 -4.68 3.38
N PHE A 115 -7.38 -4.97 2.59
CA PHE A 115 -7.47 -6.25 1.87
C PHE A 115 -6.29 -6.42 0.90
N LYS A 116 -6.04 -5.42 0.04
CA LYS A 116 -4.90 -5.42 -0.89
C LYS A 116 -3.56 -5.45 -0.15
N TRP A 117 -3.44 -4.59 0.87
CA TRP A 117 -2.24 -4.42 1.66
C TRP A 117 -1.85 -5.69 2.42
N SER A 118 -2.81 -6.44 2.98
CA SER A 118 -2.50 -7.63 3.78
C SER A 118 -1.70 -8.67 2.99
N SER A 119 -2.09 -8.94 1.74
CA SER A 119 -1.35 -9.89 0.90
C SER A 119 0.05 -9.40 0.55
N VAL A 120 0.20 -8.13 0.15
CA VAL A 120 1.50 -7.53 -0.17
C VAL A 120 2.40 -7.51 1.06
N ARG A 121 1.85 -7.13 2.21
CA ARG A 121 2.54 -7.01 3.49
C ARG A 121 3.13 -8.34 3.94
N GLU A 122 2.33 -9.40 4.00
CA GLU A 122 2.81 -10.72 4.44
C GLU A 122 3.96 -11.21 3.53
N GLU A 123 3.82 -11.05 2.22
CA GLU A 123 4.86 -11.41 1.26
C GLU A 123 6.12 -10.55 1.41
N LEU A 124 5.99 -9.24 1.64
CA LEU A 124 7.15 -8.37 1.89
C LEU A 124 7.88 -8.78 3.17
N LEU A 125 7.15 -9.08 4.26
CA LEU A 125 7.75 -9.52 5.50
C LEU A 125 8.45 -10.87 5.34
N HIS A 126 7.84 -11.79 4.60
CA HIS A 126 8.43 -13.09 4.25
C HIS A 126 9.72 -12.94 3.42
N LEU A 127 9.67 -12.14 2.35
CA LEU A 127 10.85 -11.89 1.52
C LEU A 127 11.96 -11.19 2.29
N LEU A 128 11.63 -10.27 3.20
CA LEU A 128 12.61 -9.62 4.07
C LEU A 128 13.23 -10.59 5.08
N SER A 129 12.47 -11.55 5.61
CA SER A 129 12.98 -12.54 6.57
C SER A 129 13.89 -13.59 5.91
N GLN A 130 13.63 -13.94 4.66
CA GLN A 130 14.45 -14.87 3.87
C GLN A 130 15.79 -14.27 3.41
N GLN A 131 15.88 -12.95 3.29
CA GLN A 131 17.09 -12.29 2.82
C GLN A 131 18.17 -12.28 3.89
N ASN A 132 19.26 -13.01 3.66
CA ASN A 132 20.43 -12.97 4.52
C ASN A 132 21.35 -11.78 4.19
N ALA A 133 20.80 -10.56 4.21
CA ALA A 133 21.51 -9.32 3.91
C ALA A 133 21.28 -8.28 5.02
N PHE A 134 22.28 -7.41 5.25
CA PHE A 134 22.26 -6.45 6.35
C PHE A 134 21.05 -5.50 6.29
N GLY A 135 20.79 -4.87 5.13
CA GLY A 135 19.70 -3.89 4.98
C GLY A 135 18.31 -4.46 5.29
N PRO A 136 17.87 -5.53 4.61
CA PRO A 136 16.57 -6.18 4.85
C PRO A 136 16.34 -6.61 6.29
N ILE A 137 17.32 -7.28 6.91
CA ILE A 137 17.22 -7.73 8.30
C ILE A 137 17.10 -6.54 9.26
N HIS A 138 17.81 -5.43 8.99
CA HIS A 138 17.70 -4.21 9.81
C HIS A 138 16.35 -3.53 9.68
N ALA A 139 15.82 -3.40 8.47
CA ALA A 139 14.49 -2.86 8.26
C ALA A 139 13.43 -3.72 8.98
N LEU A 140 13.52 -5.05 8.88
CA LEU A 140 12.62 -5.97 9.55
C LEU A 140 12.72 -5.87 11.08
N ALA A 141 13.94 -5.77 11.61
CA ALA A 141 14.15 -5.65 13.04
C ALA A 141 13.60 -4.32 13.60
N ARG A 142 13.78 -3.21 12.88
CA ARG A 142 13.19 -1.90 13.20
C ARG A 142 11.67 -1.84 13.02
N TYR A 143 11.13 -2.70 12.17
CA TYR A 143 9.69 -2.89 12.07
C TYR A 143 9.17 -3.61 13.33
N TYR A 144 9.86 -4.60 13.86
CA TYR A 144 9.45 -5.31 15.09
C TYR A 144 9.94 -4.70 16.40
N GLU A 145 10.55 -3.53 16.35
CA GLU A 145 11.18 -2.91 17.52
C GLU A 145 10.15 -2.62 18.63
N SER A 146 10.58 -2.86 19.87
CA SER A 146 9.81 -2.50 21.05
C SER A 146 9.97 -1.01 21.34
N ASP A 147 8.88 -0.35 21.73
CA ASP A 147 8.92 1.04 22.19
C ASP A 147 9.64 1.22 23.54
N SER A 148 9.97 0.13 24.24
CA SER A 148 10.65 0.13 25.55
C SER A 148 11.92 -0.73 25.56
N GLU A 149 13.06 -0.10 25.87
CA GLU A 149 14.37 -0.76 25.98
C GLU A 149 14.50 -1.70 27.18
N GLY A 150 13.67 -1.53 28.22
CA GLY A 150 13.67 -2.35 29.43
C GLY A 150 12.73 -3.56 29.37
N GLU A 151 11.98 -3.72 28.28
CA GLU A 151 10.95 -4.74 28.20
C GLU A 151 11.53 -6.17 28.20
N PRO A 152 10.98 -7.10 29.00
CA PRO A 152 11.32 -8.52 28.96
C PRO A 152 11.19 -9.16 27.57
N ASP A 153 12.06 -10.13 27.27
CA ASP A 153 12.07 -10.82 25.98
C ASP A 153 10.73 -11.51 25.65
N SER A 154 10.01 -12.03 26.66
CA SER A 154 8.70 -12.65 26.42
C SER A 154 7.69 -11.64 25.89
N LEU A 155 7.62 -10.44 26.47
CA LEU A 155 6.75 -9.36 25.99
C LEU A 155 7.18 -8.87 24.61
N ARG A 156 8.49 -8.75 24.35
CA ARG A 156 9.01 -8.40 23.03
C ARG A 156 8.59 -9.42 21.98
N VAL A 157 8.78 -10.71 22.25
CA VAL A 157 8.37 -11.80 21.36
C VAL A 157 6.87 -11.73 21.06
N ARG A 158 6.03 -11.58 22.09
CA ARG A 158 4.58 -11.46 21.91
C ARG A 158 4.22 -10.23 21.06
N ARG A 159 4.86 -9.08 21.30
CA ARG A 159 4.66 -7.88 20.49
C ARG A 159 5.11 -8.10 19.04
N THR A 160 6.28 -8.71 18.83
CA THR A 160 6.78 -9.07 17.50
C THR A 160 5.77 -9.94 16.76
N VAL A 161 5.20 -10.96 17.41
CA VAL A 161 4.16 -11.83 16.82
C VAL A 161 2.91 -11.02 16.44
N LEU A 162 2.43 -10.15 17.33
CA LEU A 162 1.26 -9.31 17.04
C LEU A 162 1.53 -8.32 15.91
N ILE A 163 2.69 -7.67 15.91
CA ILE A 163 3.08 -6.80 14.82
C ILE A 163 3.17 -7.61 13.54
N HIS A 164 3.75 -8.83 13.55
CA HIS A 164 3.84 -9.68 12.38
C HIS A 164 2.47 -10.01 11.79
N LYS A 165 1.46 -10.40 12.60
CA LYS A 165 0.14 -10.78 12.06
C LYS A 165 -0.86 -9.63 11.90
N LEU A 166 -0.75 -8.55 12.66
CA LEU A 166 -1.76 -7.49 12.73
C LEU A 166 -1.23 -6.11 12.33
N GLY A 167 0.07 -6.00 12.07
CA GLY A 167 0.76 -4.73 11.80
C GLY A 167 1.02 -3.90 13.07
N GLN A 168 1.64 -2.74 12.88
CA GLN A 168 2.03 -1.83 13.98
C GLN A 168 0.89 -1.45 14.93
N ARG A 169 -0.33 -1.33 14.40
CA ARG A 169 -1.52 -0.98 15.19
C ARG A 169 -1.98 -2.09 16.12
N ARG A 170 -1.60 -3.34 15.86
CA ARG A 170 -2.01 -4.52 16.63
C ARG A 170 -3.52 -4.51 16.85
N PHE A 171 -4.26 -4.41 15.75
CA PHE A 171 -5.70 -4.21 15.74
C PHE A 171 -6.39 -5.31 14.94
N LEU A 172 -7.52 -5.76 15.46
CA LEU A 172 -8.44 -6.66 14.79
C LEU A 172 -9.83 -6.02 14.80
N ASP A 173 -10.52 -6.09 13.67
CA ASP A 173 -11.86 -5.52 13.54
C ASP A 173 -12.82 -6.15 14.56
N PRO A 174 -13.71 -5.36 15.18
CA PRO A 174 -14.76 -5.89 16.06
C PRO A 174 -15.77 -6.73 15.28
N ALA A 175 -16.58 -7.50 15.99
CA ALA A 175 -17.67 -8.24 15.36
C ALA A 175 -18.78 -7.30 14.85
N PRO A 176 -19.66 -7.77 13.94
CA PRO A 176 -20.76 -6.96 13.39
C PRO A 176 -21.75 -6.43 14.43
N ASP A 177 -21.85 -7.09 15.57
CA ASP A 177 -22.66 -6.70 16.73
C ASP A 177 -21.99 -5.61 17.60
N GLY A 178 -20.77 -5.21 17.27
CA GLY A 178 -19.98 -4.22 18.00
C GLY A 178 -19.12 -4.80 19.12
N SER A 179 -19.15 -6.12 19.33
CA SER A 179 -18.32 -6.76 20.36
C SER A 179 -16.82 -6.60 20.03
N PRO A 180 -16.00 -6.12 20.97
CA PRO A 180 -14.59 -5.81 20.69
C PRO A 180 -13.79 -7.10 20.48
N ALA A 181 -12.77 -7.01 19.63
CA ALA A 181 -11.78 -8.08 19.50
C ALA A 181 -10.99 -8.24 20.81
N GLN A 182 -10.80 -9.48 21.27
CA GLN A 182 -10.08 -9.81 22.50
C GLN A 182 -8.73 -10.42 22.18
N LEU A 183 -7.70 -10.06 22.95
CA LEU A 183 -6.40 -10.71 22.97
C LEU A 183 -6.27 -11.54 24.24
N ARG A 184 -6.06 -12.84 24.11
CA ARG A 184 -5.84 -13.78 25.21
C ARG A 184 -4.45 -14.36 25.15
N LEU A 185 -3.76 -14.29 26.28
CA LEU A 185 -2.35 -14.65 26.39
C LEU A 185 -2.21 -15.70 27.47
N ARG A 186 -1.90 -16.94 27.07
CA ARG A 186 -1.50 -17.97 28.03
C ARG A 186 -0.07 -17.68 28.44
N ARG A 187 0.18 -17.53 29.75
CA ARG A 187 1.51 -17.20 30.27
C ARG A 187 2.01 -18.25 31.26
N HIS A 188 3.33 -18.36 31.28
CA HIS A 188 4.01 -19.04 32.38
C HIS A 188 3.87 -18.19 33.66
N PRO A 189 3.73 -18.76 34.87
CA PRO A 189 3.52 -17.97 36.09
C PRO A 189 4.62 -16.94 36.40
N ALA A 190 5.85 -17.22 35.97
CA ALA A 190 7.00 -16.31 36.12
C ALA A 190 7.06 -15.20 35.05
N GLU A 191 6.21 -15.25 34.03
CA GLU A 191 6.17 -14.23 32.99
C GLU A 191 5.55 -12.93 33.53
N GLN A 192 6.22 -11.81 33.25
CA GLN A 192 5.74 -10.49 33.62
C GLN A 192 4.56 -10.08 32.73
N ILE A 193 3.51 -9.56 33.36
CA ILE A 193 2.37 -8.96 32.67
C ILE A 193 2.77 -7.57 32.16
N GLY A 194 2.41 -7.25 30.93
CA GLY A 194 2.67 -5.95 30.34
C GLY A 194 1.71 -5.57 29.22
N ASN A 195 1.83 -4.34 28.75
CA ASN A 195 1.02 -3.83 27.65
C ASN A 195 1.67 -4.20 26.30
N LEU A 196 0.99 -5.01 25.51
CA LEU A 196 1.46 -5.36 24.16
C LEU A 196 1.07 -4.33 23.09
N GLY A 197 0.29 -3.30 23.45
CA GLY A 197 -0.18 -2.26 22.54
C GLY A 197 -1.30 -2.74 21.62
N PHE A 198 -2.03 -3.79 22.01
CA PHE A 198 -3.21 -4.28 21.30
C PHE A 198 -4.40 -3.33 21.50
N TYR A 199 -5.12 -3.02 20.42
CA TYR A 199 -6.28 -2.14 20.48
C TYR A 199 -7.54 -2.94 20.82
N GLY A 200 -7.69 -3.28 22.10
CA GLY A 200 -8.82 -4.04 22.64
C GLY A 200 -8.50 -4.65 24.01
N PRO A 201 -9.45 -5.37 24.63
CA PRO A 201 -9.22 -6.08 25.88
C PRO A 201 -8.08 -7.09 25.75
N THR A 202 -7.09 -7.01 26.66
CA THR A 202 -6.00 -8.00 26.78
C THR A 202 -6.17 -8.77 28.08
N ILE A 203 -6.33 -10.08 27.98
CA ILE A 203 -6.58 -11.00 29.09
C ILE A 203 -5.38 -11.94 29.21
N TRP A 204 -4.78 -11.97 30.41
CA TRP A 204 -3.68 -12.87 30.75
C TRP A 204 -4.26 -14.08 31.49
N LEU A 205 -3.98 -15.28 30.98
CA LEU A 205 -4.48 -16.53 31.51
C LEU A 205 -3.33 -17.32 32.13
N ASP A 206 -3.56 -17.79 33.37
CA ASP A 206 -2.57 -18.56 34.11
C ASP A 206 -2.79 -20.07 33.90
N GLY A 207 -1.81 -20.75 33.31
CA GLY A 207 -1.83 -22.20 33.13
C GLY A 207 -3.04 -22.73 32.32
N ARG A 208 -3.79 -23.67 32.92
CA ARG A 208 -4.95 -24.34 32.30
C ARG A 208 -6.30 -23.71 32.69
N GLU A 209 -6.34 -22.40 32.95
CA GLU A 209 -7.63 -21.72 33.05
C GLU A 209 -8.51 -22.06 31.83
N ALA A 210 -9.73 -22.48 32.12
CA ALA A 210 -10.71 -22.87 31.11
C ALA A 210 -10.97 -21.67 30.21
N ASP A 211 -10.99 -21.90 28.90
CA ASP A 211 -11.37 -20.85 27.97
C ASP A 211 -12.81 -20.43 28.26
N LEU A 212 -12.96 -19.25 28.85
CA LEU A 212 -14.25 -18.56 28.88
C LEU A 212 -14.61 -18.32 27.41
N GLY A 213 -15.83 -18.63 26.96
CA GLY A 213 -16.23 -18.33 25.58
C GLY A 213 -15.85 -16.90 25.19
N ALA A 214 -15.46 -16.67 23.94
CA ALA A 214 -15.21 -15.32 23.45
C ALA A 214 -16.49 -14.73 22.88
N ASP A 215 -16.85 -13.54 23.35
CA ASP A 215 -18.04 -12.80 22.90
C ASP A 215 -17.81 -12.07 21.55
N GLY A 216 -16.73 -12.38 20.83
CA GLY A 216 -16.33 -11.68 19.61
C GLY A 216 -15.07 -12.24 18.95
N PRO A 217 -14.44 -11.49 18.04
CA PRO A 217 -13.20 -11.88 17.41
C PRO A 217 -12.11 -12.07 18.46
N LEU A 218 -11.31 -13.11 18.29
CA LEU A 218 -10.41 -13.59 19.31
C LEU A 218 -9.02 -13.85 18.74
N ILE A 219 -8.01 -13.36 19.44
CA ILE A 219 -6.62 -13.74 19.23
C ILE A 219 -6.16 -14.46 20.48
N GLU A 220 -5.79 -15.72 20.34
CA GLU A 220 -5.17 -16.49 21.41
C GLU A 220 -3.71 -16.72 21.09
N MET A 221 -2.87 -16.50 22.09
CA MET A 221 -1.44 -16.75 22.01
C MET A 221 -1.04 -17.71 23.11
N SER A 222 -0.28 -18.75 22.74
CA SER A 222 0.28 -19.69 23.70
C SER A 222 1.32 -19.03 24.60
N GLU A 223 1.83 -19.81 25.55
CA GLU A 223 3.07 -19.49 26.23
C GLU A 223 4.22 -19.34 25.21
N VAL A 224 5.15 -18.45 25.49
CA VAL A 224 6.37 -18.30 24.70
C VAL A 224 7.34 -19.42 25.05
N HIS A 225 7.70 -20.24 24.07
CA HIS A 225 8.63 -21.35 24.24
C HIS A 225 10.03 -20.95 23.79
N PHE A 226 10.89 -20.57 24.73
CA PHE A 226 12.30 -20.32 24.48
C PHE A 226 13.05 -21.65 24.29
N ARG A 227 13.56 -21.90 23.09
CA ARG A 227 14.47 -23.03 22.82
C ARG A 227 15.90 -22.69 23.22
N THR A 228 16.28 -21.45 22.99
CA THR A 228 17.56 -20.88 23.43
C THR A 228 17.35 -19.42 23.84
N VAL A 229 18.40 -18.75 24.35
CA VAL A 229 18.37 -17.31 24.63
C VAL A 229 18.12 -16.43 23.38
N ASN A 230 18.29 -16.99 22.18
CA ASN A 230 18.14 -16.29 20.90
C ASN A 230 17.09 -16.92 19.98
N GLU A 231 16.35 -17.92 20.44
CA GLU A 231 15.36 -18.65 19.65
C GLU A 231 14.11 -18.93 20.48
N ALA A 232 12.96 -18.57 19.93
CA ALA A 232 11.66 -18.77 20.57
C ALA A 232 10.61 -19.25 19.56
N GLY A 233 9.61 -19.96 20.06
CA GLY A 233 8.42 -20.36 19.30
C GLY A 233 7.15 -19.94 20.02
N VAL A 234 6.13 -19.57 19.25
CA VAL A 234 4.82 -19.17 19.76
C VAL A 234 3.73 -19.70 18.84
N HIS A 235 2.69 -20.31 19.41
CA HIS A 235 1.45 -20.59 18.68
C HIS A 235 0.49 -19.40 18.83
N LEU A 236 -0.14 -19.04 17.72
CA LEU A 236 -1.13 -17.98 17.64
C LEU A 236 -2.36 -18.51 16.91
N ARG A 237 -3.54 -18.28 17.47
CA ARG A 237 -4.82 -18.54 16.82
C ARG A 237 -5.53 -17.21 16.63
N ILE A 238 -5.92 -16.91 15.39
CA ILE A 238 -6.73 -15.72 15.08
C ILE A 238 -8.08 -16.19 14.58
N GLN A 239 -9.12 -15.88 15.33
CA GLN A 239 -10.51 -16.19 15.03
C GLN A 239 -11.25 -14.88 14.78
N ARG A 240 -11.65 -14.62 13.54
CA ARG A 240 -12.38 -13.40 13.16
C ARG A 240 -13.88 -13.53 13.39
N THR A 241 -14.39 -14.74 13.17
CA THR A 241 -15.78 -15.13 13.44
C THR A 241 -15.79 -16.57 13.98
N PRO A 242 -16.93 -17.09 14.48
CA PRO A 242 -17.02 -18.48 14.92
C PRO A 242 -16.56 -19.50 13.87
N THR A 243 -16.69 -19.18 12.58
CA THR A 243 -16.41 -20.07 11.44
C THR A 243 -15.20 -19.67 10.61
N VAL A 244 -14.60 -18.49 10.85
CA VAL A 244 -13.46 -17.98 10.08
C VAL A 244 -12.29 -17.70 11.01
N GLY A 245 -11.19 -18.41 10.80
CA GLY A 245 -9.96 -18.22 11.54
C GLY A 245 -8.80 -19.02 10.96
N GLY A 246 -7.65 -18.94 11.63
CA GLY A 246 -6.46 -19.72 11.31
C GLY A 246 -5.56 -19.86 12.52
N GLY A 247 -4.88 -21.00 12.60
CA GLY A 247 -3.77 -21.25 13.53
C GLY A 247 -2.43 -20.99 12.84
N PHE A 248 -1.46 -20.52 13.61
CA PHE A 248 -0.13 -20.18 13.14
C PHE A 248 0.89 -20.59 14.19
N TYR A 249 1.95 -21.25 13.76
CA TYR A 249 3.16 -21.43 14.56
C TYR A 249 4.25 -20.50 14.02
N LEU A 250 4.73 -19.59 14.88
CA LEU A 250 5.77 -18.64 14.53
C LEU A 250 7.09 -19.03 15.20
N HIS A 251 8.14 -19.12 14.38
CA HIS A 251 9.51 -19.28 14.83
C HIS A 251 10.21 -17.92 14.82
N LEU A 252 10.83 -17.57 15.95
CA LEU A 252 11.48 -16.28 16.15
C LEU A 252 12.95 -16.42 16.47
N LEU A 253 13.72 -15.49 15.92
CA LEU A 253 15.16 -15.38 16.15
C LEU A 253 15.52 -14.01 16.69
N LYS A 254 16.43 -13.99 17.67
CA LYS A 254 17.00 -12.76 18.20
C LYS A 254 18.16 -12.30 17.32
N ARG A 255 18.11 -11.05 16.87
CA ARG A 255 19.14 -10.36 16.07
C ARG A 255 19.38 -8.98 16.66
N ARG A 256 20.62 -8.69 17.10
CA ARG A 256 21.00 -7.39 17.68
C ARG A 256 20.03 -6.89 18.78
N LYS A 257 19.62 -7.79 19.68
CA LYS A 257 18.65 -7.53 20.77
C LYS A 257 17.19 -7.33 20.35
N MET A 258 16.86 -7.48 19.07
CA MET A 258 15.50 -7.44 18.53
C MET A 258 15.04 -8.84 18.15
N TRP A 259 13.76 -9.14 18.33
CA TRP A 259 13.17 -10.40 17.88
C TRP A 259 12.54 -10.20 16.52
N ILE A 260 12.78 -11.14 15.61
CA ILE A 260 12.18 -11.16 14.28
C ILE A 260 11.54 -12.52 14.04
N VAL A 261 10.44 -12.55 13.29
CA VAL A 261 9.86 -13.79 12.79
C VAL A 261 10.75 -14.31 11.66
N ALA A 262 11.31 -15.50 11.85
CA ALA A 262 12.18 -16.15 10.88
C ALA A 262 11.38 -17.09 9.97
N ASP A 263 10.37 -17.75 10.52
CA ASP A 263 9.51 -18.68 9.79
C ASP A 263 8.08 -18.69 10.38
N GLU A 264 7.11 -19.02 9.54
CA GLU A 264 5.71 -19.17 9.90
C GLU A 264 5.14 -20.45 9.25
N THR A 265 4.51 -21.28 10.06
CA THR A 265 3.74 -22.44 9.60
C THR A 265 2.26 -22.23 9.88
N ILE A 266 1.41 -22.42 8.86
CA ILE A 266 -0.04 -22.35 9.02
C ILE A 266 -0.55 -23.68 9.57
N GLU A 267 -1.21 -23.63 10.72
CA GLU A 267 -1.92 -24.77 11.30
C GLU A 267 -3.38 -24.70 10.84
N TRP A 268 -3.74 -25.61 9.92
CA TRP A 268 -5.13 -25.77 9.50
C TRP A 268 -5.91 -26.43 10.64
N THR A 269 -6.77 -25.64 11.30
CA THR A 269 -7.81 -26.19 12.16
C THR A 269 -8.88 -26.84 11.26
N LEU A 270 -9.01 -28.18 11.35
CA LEU A 270 -10.14 -28.95 10.83
C LEU A 270 -11.46 -28.52 11.47
#